data_AF-A0A662WA19-F1
#
_entry.id   AF-A0A662WA19-F1
#
_cell.length_a   1.000
_cell.length_b   1.000
_cell.length_c   1.000
_cell.angle_alpha   90.00
_cell.angle_beta   90.00
_cell.angle_gamma   90.00
#
_symmetry.space_group_name_H-M   'P 1'
#
loop_
_entity.id
_entity.type
_entity.pdbx_description
1 polymer ?
#
loop_
_entity_poly.entity_id
_entity_poly.type
_entity_poly.pdbx_seq_one_letter_code
_entity_poly.pdbx_strand_id
1 'polypeptide(L)'
;MRVLYKELGLDAREAAEITADVVGIVLERMPDVEAVDFLAERYTGKKLCFAILMLGRLAGMSFALSEPDKARTILADFSRLVSALQEKGREHLVKLLQEEILEEVYSEVNRLKDAI
;
A
#
# COMPACT_ATOMS: atom_id res chain seq x y z
N MET A 1 1.19 -0.29 -21.31
CA MET A 1 1.03 -1.06 -20.06
C MET A 1 0.12 -2.27 -20.35
N ARG A 2 0.55 -3.50 -20.06
CA ARG A 2 -0.29 -4.70 -20.26
C ARG A 2 -1.24 -4.89 -19.06
N VAL A 3 -2.30 -5.67 -19.24
CA VAL A 3 -3.33 -5.87 -18.20
C VAL A 3 -2.80 -6.82 -17.12
N LEU A 4 -2.71 -6.35 -15.87
CA LEU A 4 -2.00 -7.02 -14.77
C LEU A 4 -2.45 -8.46 -14.52
N TYR A 5 -3.76 -8.75 -14.50
CA TYR A 5 -4.24 -10.10 -14.25
C TYR A 5 -3.75 -11.10 -15.33
N LYS A 6 -3.59 -10.66 -16.57
CA LYS A 6 -3.08 -11.50 -17.67
C LYS A 6 -1.60 -11.82 -17.48
N GLU A 7 -0.79 -10.85 -17.03
CA GLU A 7 0.63 -11.07 -16.74
C GLU A 7 0.85 -12.04 -15.57
N LEU A 8 -0.11 -12.06 -14.65
CA LEU A 8 -0.15 -13.01 -13.55
C LEU A 8 -0.78 -14.36 -13.94
N GLY A 9 -1.25 -14.53 -15.18
CA GLY A 9 -1.82 -15.77 -15.67
C GLY A 9 -3.19 -16.12 -15.09
N LEU A 10 -3.93 -15.11 -14.61
CA LEU A 10 -5.30 -15.28 -14.12
C LEU A 10 -6.26 -15.26 -15.31
N ASP A 11 -7.34 -16.04 -15.19
CA ASP A 11 -8.47 -15.90 -16.08
C ASP A 11 -9.37 -14.71 -15.68
N ALA A 12 -10.36 -14.41 -16.53
CA ALA A 12 -11.26 -13.28 -16.30
C ALA A 12 -12.15 -13.47 -15.06
N ARG A 13 -12.52 -14.71 -14.73
CA ARG A 13 -13.37 -15.02 -13.58
C ARG A 13 -12.59 -14.84 -12.29
N GLU A 14 -11.37 -15.37 -12.22
CA GLU A 14 -10.48 -15.22 -11.06
C GLU A 14 -10.20 -13.75 -10.77
N ALA A 15 -9.89 -12.97 -11.81
CA ALA A 15 -9.67 -11.54 -11.67
C ALA A 15 -10.93 -10.80 -11.17
N ALA A 16 -12.11 -11.19 -11.65
CA ALA A 16 -13.38 -10.60 -11.23
C ALA A 16 -13.74 -10.93 -9.78
N GLU A 17 -13.58 -12.20 -9.38
CA GLU A 17 -13.82 -12.65 -7.99
C GLU A 17 -12.91 -11.90 -7.01
N ILE A 18 -11.61 -11.82 -7.30
CA ILE A 18 -10.66 -11.06 -6.47
C ILE A 18 -11.04 -9.59 -6.42
N THR A 19 -11.41 -8.99 -7.55
CA THR A 19 -11.80 -7.58 -7.59
C THR A 19 -13.06 -7.32 -6.76
N ALA A 20 -14.05 -8.22 -6.81
CA ALA A 20 -15.27 -8.10 -6.02
C ALA A 20 -14.97 -8.15 -4.52
N ASP A 21 -14.14 -9.10 -4.09
CA ASP A 21 -13.74 -9.22 -2.68
C ASP A 21 -12.99 -7.96 -2.21
N VAL A 22 -12.06 -7.44 -3.01
CA VAL A 22 -11.33 -6.20 -2.69
C VAL A 22 -12.27 -4.99 -2.63
N VAL A 23 -13.24 -4.88 -3.52
CA VAL A 23 -14.25 -3.80 -3.45
C VAL A 23 -15.05 -3.89 -2.16
N GLY A 24 -15.40 -5.10 -1.72
CA GLY A 24 -16.03 -5.34 -0.42
C GLY A 24 -15.18 -4.81 0.75
N ILE A 25 -13.90 -5.20 0.80
CA ILE A 25 -12.94 -4.73 1.82
C ILE A 25 -12.90 -3.19 1.88
N VAL A 26 -12.78 -2.52 0.73
CA VAL A 26 -12.69 -1.05 0.66
C VAL A 26 -14.01 -0.39 1.08
N LEU A 27 -15.16 -0.95 0.69
CA LEU A 27 -16.47 -0.43 1.04
C LEU A 27 -16.75 -0.54 2.54
N GLU A 28 -16.39 -1.68 3.13
CA GLU A 28 -16.57 -1.97 4.56
C GLU A 28 -15.55 -1.24 5.45
N ARG A 29 -14.54 -0.60 4.85
CA ARG A 29 -13.42 0.05 5.56
C ARG A 29 -12.75 -0.92 6.54
N MET A 30 -12.58 -2.16 6.09
CA MET A 30 -11.94 -3.20 6.89
C MET A 30 -10.51 -2.75 7.27
N PRO A 31 -10.08 -2.96 8.53
CA PRO A 31 -8.72 -2.64 8.95
C PRO A 31 -7.67 -3.35 8.08
N ASP A 32 -6.54 -2.68 7.80
CA ASP A 32 -5.53 -3.19 6.87
C ASP A 32 -5.04 -4.61 7.20
N VAL A 33 -4.81 -4.91 8.48
CA VAL A 33 -4.38 -6.26 8.92
C VAL A 33 -5.46 -7.29 8.64
N GLU A 34 -6.72 -7.00 8.98
CA GLU A 34 -7.85 -7.90 8.73
C GLU A 34 -8.08 -8.12 7.23
N ALA A 35 -7.94 -7.07 6.43
CA ALA A 35 -8.03 -7.15 4.97
C ALA A 35 -6.94 -8.04 4.36
N VAL A 36 -5.71 -7.91 4.84
CA VAL A 36 -4.58 -8.75 4.39
C VAL A 36 -4.80 -10.19 4.80
N ASP A 37 -5.22 -10.46 6.03
CA ASP A 37 -5.49 -11.80 6.53
C ASP A 37 -6.62 -12.48 5.75
N PHE A 38 -7.73 -11.77 5.53
CA PHE A 38 -8.86 -12.25 4.71
C PHE A 38 -8.39 -12.68 3.30
N LEU A 39 -7.57 -11.86 2.65
CA LEU A 39 -7.05 -12.18 1.32
C LEU A 39 -6.06 -13.35 1.34
N ALA A 40 -5.21 -13.43 2.37
CA ALA A 40 -4.20 -14.48 2.53
C ALA A 40 -4.81 -15.86 2.85
N GLU A 41 -5.93 -15.89 3.58
CA GLU A 41 -6.68 -17.12 3.84
C GLU A 41 -7.38 -17.65 2.58
N ARG A 42 -7.78 -16.76 1.67
CA ARG A 42 -8.61 -17.08 0.51
C ARG A 42 -7.82 -17.31 -0.78
N TYR A 43 -6.70 -16.63 -0.93
CA TYR A 43 -5.89 -16.65 -2.15
C TYR A 43 -4.44 -16.98 -1.85
N THR A 44 -3.79 -17.65 -2.80
CA THR A 44 -2.37 -17.99 -2.70
C THR A 44 -1.64 -17.69 -4.01
N GLY A 45 -0.31 -17.65 -3.95
CA GLY A 45 0.55 -17.42 -5.11
C GLY A 45 0.17 -16.15 -5.89
N LYS A 46 0.08 -16.27 -7.22
CA LYS A 46 -0.19 -15.12 -8.10
C LYS A 46 -1.57 -14.48 -7.88
N LYS A 47 -2.56 -15.23 -7.38
CA LYS A 47 -3.87 -14.69 -7.03
C LYS A 47 -3.79 -13.75 -5.84
N LEU A 48 -3.04 -14.15 -4.80
CA LEU A 48 -2.78 -13.29 -3.65
C LEU A 48 -2.00 -12.03 -4.06
N CYS A 49 -0.97 -12.18 -4.90
CA CYS A 49 -0.25 -11.01 -5.43
C CYS A 49 -1.19 -10.05 -6.17
N PHE A 50 -2.09 -10.57 -7.01
CA PHE A 50 -3.09 -9.75 -7.69
C PHE A 50 -4.03 -9.06 -6.71
N ALA A 51 -4.50 -9.79 -5.69
CA ALA A 51 -5.40 -9.27 -4.67
C ALA A 51 -4.78 -8.11 -3.88
N ILE A 52 -3.55 -8.27 -3.38
CA ILE A 52 -2.85 -7.22 -2.63
C ILE A 52 -2.58 -5.98 -3.50
N LEU A 53 -2.16 -6.16 -4.75
CA LEU A 53 -1.97 -5.04 -5.68
C LEU A 53 -3.29 -4.31 -5.99
N MET A 54 -4.37 -5.07 -6.16
CA MET A 54 -5.71 -4.51 -6.37
C MET A 54 -6.21 -3.77 -5.14
N LEU A 55 -5.98 -4.30 -3.93
CA LEU A 55 -6.32 -3.64 -2.67
C LEU A 55 -5.61 -2.31 -2.53
N GLY A 56 -4.28 -2.28 -2.67
CA GLY A 56 -3.52 -1.03 -2.61
C GLY A 56 -3.99 0.00 -3.64
N ARG A 57 -4.32 -0.45 -4.86
CA ARG A 57 -4.83 0.44 -5.91
C ARG A 57 -6.21 1.02 -5.57
N LEU A 58 -7.16 0.19 -5.18
CA LEU A 58 -8.54 0.63 -4.91
C LEU A 58 -8.63 1.43 -3.62
N ALA A 59 -7.93 1.01 -2.57
CA ALA A 59 -7.83 1.75 -1.32
C ALA A 59 -7.15 3.12 -1.55
N GLY A 60 -6.06 3.17 -2.31
CA GLY A 60 -5.38 4.42 -2.64
C GLY A 60 -6.25 5.39 -3.46
N MET A 61 -7.01 4.88 -4.44
CA MET A 61 -7.95 5.72 -5.20
C MET A 61 -9.11 6.20 -4.33
N SER A 62 -9.67 5.33 -3.48
CA SER A 62 -10.72 5.68 -2.52
C SER A 62 -10.24 6.79 -1.58
N PHE A 63 -9.05 6.62 -0.99
CA PHE A 63 -8.41 7.61 -0.13
C PHE A 63 -8.19 8.94 -0.84
N ALA A 64 -7.65 8.92 -2.07
CA ALA A 64 -7.38 10.13 -2.84
C ALA A 64 -8.65 10.93 -3.16
N LEU A 65 -9.78 10.24 -3.36
CA LEU A 65 -11.08 10.88 -3.56
C LEU A 65 -11.66 11.44 -2.26
N SER A 66 -11.49 10.75 -1.13
CA SER A 66 -12.05 11.18 0.16
C SER A 66 -11.22 12.26 0.87
N GLU A 67 -9.89 12.22 0.71
CA GLU A 67 -8.93 13.03 1.48
C GLU A 67 -7.89 13.69 0.55
N PRO A 68 -8.32 14.57 -0.37
CA PRO A 68 -7.48 15.07 -1.45
C PRO A 68 -6.25 15.87 -0.97
N ASP A 69 -6.37 16.59 0.14
CA ASP A 69 -5.24 17.37 0.67
C ASP A 69 -4.18 16.46 1.31
N LYS A 70 -4.59 15.44 2.05
CA LYS A 70 -3.65 14.42 2.55
C LYS A 70 -3.00 13.65 1.40
N ALA A 71 -3.78 13.33 0.37
CA ALA A 71 -3.26 12.67 -0.82
C ALA A 71 -2.20 13.53 -1.53
N ARG A 72 -2.37 14.87 -1.59
CA ARG A 72 -1.34 15.79 -2.11
C ARG A 72 -0.04 15.72 -1.30
N THR A 73 -0.13 15.65 0.02
CA THR A 73 1.07 15.49 0.88
C THR A 73 1.78 14.17 0.59
N ILE A 74 1.05 13.06 0.47
CA ILE A 74 1.62 11.75 0.13
C ILE A 74 2.30 11.80 -1.25
N LEU A 75 1.70 12.47 -2.24
CA LEU A 75 2.29 12.62 -3.57
C LEU A 75 3.57 13.47 -3.56
N ALA A 76 3.62 14.51 -2.73
CA ALA A 76 4.82 15.33 -2.57
C ALA A 76 5.95 14.53 -1.93
N ASP A 77 5.66 13.73 -0.91
CA ASP A 77 6.63 12.84 -0.28
C ASP A 77 7.11 11.76 -1.26
N PHE A 78 6.20 11.12 -2.01
CA PHE A 78 6.59 10.18 -3.05
C PHE A 78 7.51 10.81 -4.10
N SER A 79 7.24 12.06 -4.50
CA SER A 79 8.08 12.80 -5.44
C SER A 79 9.50 13.02 -4.89
N ARG A 80 9.63 13.31 -3.59
CA ARG A 80 10.92 13.42 -2.89
C ARG A 80 11.70 12.10 -2.94
N LEU A 81 11.03 10.97 -2.73
CA LEU A 81 11.65 9.64 -2.83
C LEU A 81 12.13 9.34 -4.26
N VAL A 82 11.35 9.70 -5.28
CA VAL A 82 11.72 9.56 -6.68
C VAL A 82 12.96 10.41 -7.01
N SER A 83 13.00 11.68 -6.59
CA SER A 83 14.17 12.53 -6.78
C SER A 83 15.41 11.96 -6.09
N ALA A 84 15.28 11.49 -4.84
CA ALA A 84 16.39 10.86 -4.14
C ALA A 84 16.94 9.63 -4.88
N LEU A 85 16.06 8.79 -5.44
CA LEU A 85 16.46 7.64 -6.25
C LEU A 85 17.19 8.05 -7.52
N GLN A 86 16.66 9.05 -8.25
CA GLN A 86 17.19 9.47 -9.55
C GLN A 86 18.53 10.21 -9.41
N GLU A 87 18.68 11.05 -8.40
CA GLU A 87 19.85 11.91 -8.22
C GLU A 87 21.00 11.20 -7.47
N LYS A 88 20.66 10.38 -6.47
CA LYS A 88 21.64 9.83 -5.52
C LYS A 88 21.69 8.31 -5.50
N GLY A 89 20.78 7.65 -6.23
CA GLY A 89 20.75 6.20 -6.38
C GLY A 89 20.08 5.45 -5.23
N ARG A 90 19.95 4.14 -5.42
CA ARG A 90 19.19 3.24 -4.55
C ARG A 90 19.72 3.19 -3.12
N GLU A 91 21.04 3.13 -2.93
CA GLU A 91 21.64 3.01 -1.59
C GLU A 91 21.34 4.22 -0.73
N HIS A 92 21.41 5.42 -1.32
CA HIS A 92 21.05 6.64 -0.62
C HIS A 92 19.58 6.65 -0.20
N LEU A 93 18.67 6.28 -1.12
CA LEU A 93 17.25 6.18 -0.81
C LEU A 93 16.98 5.19 0.34
N VAL A 94 17.63 4.02 0.33
CA VAL A 94 17.46 3.03 1.39
C VAL A 94 17.90 3.60 2.74
N LYS A 95 19.06 4.27 2.80
CA LYS A 95 19.55 4.88 4.04
C LYS A 95 18.60 5.96 4.56
N LEU A 96 18.12 6.83 3.67
CA LEU A 96 17.14 7.87 4.00
C LEU A 96 15.87 7.27 4.62
N LEU A 97 15.30 6.24 3.98
CA LEU A 97 14.10 5.57 4.49
C LEU A 97 14.34 4.86 5.84
N GLN A 98 15.52 4.27 6.04
CA GLN A 98 15.88 3.67 7.33
C GLN A 98 15.95 4.70 8.45
N GLU A 99 16.53 5.87 8.20
CA GLU A 99 16.59 6.97 9.17
C GLU A 99 15.16 7.45 9.52
N GLU A 100 14.31 7.67 8.53
CA GLU A 100 12.92 8.10 8.73
C GLU A 100 12.08 7.10 9.54
N ILE A 101 12.17 5.80 9.23
CA ILE A 101 11.46 4.75 9.97
C ILE A 101 11.93 4.69 11.43
N LEU A 102 13.23 4.83 11.68
CA LEU A 102 13.76 4.83 13.05
C LEU A 102 13.26 6.05 13.84
N GLU A 103 13.26 7.23 13.23
CA GLU A 103 12.75 8.46 13.86
C GLU A 103 11.26 8.33 14.23
N GLU A 104 10.44 7.72 13.37
CA GLU A 104 9.03 7.45 13.66
C GLU A 104 8.89 6.58 14.92
N VAL A 105 9.60 5.46 15.00
CA VAL A 105 9.60 4.55 16.15
C VAL A 105 10.06 5.25 17.43
N TYR A 106 11.14 6.05 17.37
CA TYR A 106 11.61 6.79 18.54
C TYR A 106 10.60 7.85 19.02
N SER A 107 9.90 8.51 18.09
CA SER A 107 8.88 9.52 18.42
C SER A 107 7.68 8.91 19.15
N GLU A 108 7.26 7.70 18.77
CA GLU A 108 6.19 6.97 19.45
C GLU A 108 6.60 6.53 20.85
N VAL A 109 7.82 6.01 21.00
CA VAL A 109 8.36 5.59 22.31
C VAL A 109 8.47 6.78 23.28
N ASN A 110 8.89 7.96 22.80
CA ASN A 110 8.98 9.15 23.64
C ASN A 110 7.60 9.66 24.07
N ARG A 111 6.61 9.66 23.17
CA ARG A 111 5.22 10.01 23.53
C ARG A 111 4.63 9.07 24.59
N LEU A 112 4.99 7.78 24.55
CA LEU A 112 4.56 6.80 25.55
C LEU A 112 5.26 7.02 26.91
N LYS A 113 6.51 7.49 26.91
CA LYS A 113 7.23 7.84 28.14
C LYS A 113 6.71 9.11 28.80
N ASP A 114 6.30 10.10 28.02
CA ASP A 114 5.75 11.37 28.53
C ASP A 114 4.28 11.22 29.02
N ALA A 115 3.65 10.07 28.76
CA ALA A 115 2.29 9.74 29.19
C ALA A 115 2.21 8.92 30.51
N ILE A 116 3.36 8.56 31.09
CA ILE A 116 3.50 7.82 32.37
C ILE A 116 4.10 8.75 33.42
#